data_AF-A0A966Z745-F1
#
_entry.id   AF-A0A966Z745-F1
#
_cell.length_a   1.000
_cell.length_b   1.000
_cell.length_c   1.000
_cell.angle_alpha   90.00
_cell.angle_beta   90.00
_cell.angle_gamma   90.00
#
_symmetry.space_group_name_H-M   'P 1'
#
loop_
_entity.id
_entity.type
_entity.pdbx_description
1 polymer ?
#
loop_
_entity_poly.entity_id
_entity_poly.type
_entity_poly.pdbx_seq_one_letter_code
_entity_poly.pdbx_strand_id
1 'polypeptide(L)'
;MGLMDRMTVVDQVIHHGALDPDGTTLESLTENLGTLQSSERDRFFTLLVSGMIAKHGAKGLPMAREALRRHRTQLSLGARRECEDMLEYFGLSKVAPIEASPSEWTVYDICQGKADWATDEENGDEPADEFDLPPAPIRRPVAPGRNDPCWCNSGKKYKKCHLDSDQHGEPGTSAAPAVGGANEFSGLRERIGNFLGEVLTKREKQRAVEEFTQAVGPDDELDTVVIVDWMLHDWISPRLGTSVMAEFLRCHESSLSPREREMVAAWAKSFISLYEVEDVQPGVGLKLRDVLLGGSVFAHDRAISGKVVRWDGLFARAVPGERGIELGGAGQFVQRDNIAALMQWMEEERSPRDIDWRSYLKGNWPLIRRQAYAVAQAWSDALRITNTDGEELVIALAVYKAGDQNSLSRALAESGKLEAEDHDAIGLRFVWLNEDRTVLARISLADGELRLETNSRERLAQGKELLGGIGLTKLVHVRDEFQSAEELKQKAQRDMQEGVVPIRKELPDESQRQLISEYLEDYYAKWPDTKLPGLGGKTPREAARSAAGRLELIDILHTIENGEERKRLAGHVSYGIAKLYAALGLNRV
;
A
#
# COMPACT_ATOMS: atom_id res chain seq x y z
N MET A 1 20.19 -24.15 26.00
CA MET A 1 19.46 -23.12 25.25
C MET A 1 19.13 -23.66 23.88
N GLY A 2 17.84 -23.74 23.55
CA GLY A 2 17.35 -24.23 22.26
C GLY A 2 17.68 -23.27 21.12
N LEU A 3 17.32 -23.65 19.88
CA LEU A 3 17.53 -22.81 18.70
C LEU A 3 16.77 -21.48 18.82
N MET A 4 15.46 -21.55 19.13
CA MET A 4 14.62 -20.36 19.21
C MET A 4 15.09 -19.39 20.28
N ASP A 5 15.36 -19.87 21.50
CA ASP A 5 15.94 -19.05 22.57
C ASP A 5 17.20 -18.29 22.12
N ARG A 6 18.10 -18.96 21.38
CA ARG A 6 19.33 -18.34 20.87
C ARG A 6 19.04 -17.29 19.80
N MET A 7 18.08 -17.53 18.92
CA MET A 7 17.68 -16.57 17.88
C MET A 7 17.01 -15.34 18.50
N THR A 8 16.10 -15.53 19.47
CA THR A 8 15.47 -14.44 20.20
C THR A 8 16.51 -13.58 20.92
N VAL A 9 17.54 -14.18 21.53
CA VAL A 9 18.62 -13.39 22.16
C VAL A 9 19.42 -12.57 21.14
N VAL A 10 19.73 -13.12 19.96
CA VAL A 10 20.40 -12.36 18.89
C VAL A 10 19.55 -11.16 18.48
N ASP A 11 18.26 -11.38 18.28
CA ASP A 11 17.30 -10.36 17.87
C ASP A 11 17.18 -9.23 18.90
N GLN A 12 17.00 -9.58 20.18
CA GLN A 12 16.91 -8.62 21.29
C GLN A 12 18.20 -7.80 21.44
N VAL A 13 19.36 -8.41 21.26
CA VAL A 13 20.65 -7.70 21.33
C VAL A 13 20.79 -6.70 20.19
N ILE A 14 20.34 -7.03 18.97
CA ILE A 14 20.41 -6.13 17.82
C ILE A 14 19.51 -4.89 18.04
N HIS A 15 18.29 -5.08 18.55
CA HIS A 15 17.29 -4.01 18.67
C HIS A 15 17.41 -3.15 19.94
N HIS A 16 18.11 -3.60 20.98
CA HIS A 16 18.25 -2.85 22.24
C HIS A 16 19.67 -2.34 22.49
N GLY A 17 19.86 -1.02 22.45
CA GLY A 17 21.19 -0.37 22.52
C GLY A 17 21.98 -0.57 23.80
N ALA A 18 21.30 -0.84 24.92
CA ALA A 18 21.95 -1.11 26.21
C ALA A 18 22.41 -2.57 26.36
N LEU A 19 21.91 -3.48 25.52
CA LEU A 19 22.28 -4.89 25.56
C LEU A 19 23.55 -5.14 24.76
N ASP A 20 24.41 -5.97 25.35
CA ASP A 20 25.70 -6.42 24.82
C ASP A 20 26.66 -5.31 24.36
N PRO A 21 27.06 -4.36 25.23
CA PRO A 21 27.93 -3.24 24.84
C PRO A 21 29.32 -3.70 24.37
N ASP A 22 29.80 -4.83 24.90
CA ASP A 22 31.15 -5.37 24.66
C ASP A 22 31.15 -6.63 23.76
N GLY A 23 29.97 -7.09 23.32
CA GLY A 23 29.84 -8.23 22.39
C GLY A 23 29.98 -9.63 23.01
N THR A 24 30.11 -9.68 24.33
CA THR A 24 30.27 -10.91 25.12
C THR A 24 29.04 -11.82 25.10
N THR A 25 27.84 -11.23 24.95
CA THR A 25 26.57 -11.96 24.95
C THR A 25 26.44 -12.73 23.64
N LEU A 26 26.65 -12.07 22.50
CA LEU A 26 26.66 -12.73 21.19
C LEU A 26 27.78 -13.77 21.09
N GLU A 27 28.96 -13.53 21.69
CA GLU A 27 30.03 -14.53 21.73
C GLU A 27 29.64 -15.76 22.56
N SER A 28 28.97 -15.59 23.71
CA SER A 28 28.50 -16.71 24.54
C SER A 28 27.48 -17.61 23.82
N LEU A 29 26.78 -17.08 22.82
CA LEU A 29 25.86 -17.86 21.99
C LEU A 29 26.56 -18.85 21.05
N THR A 30 27.89 -18.80 20.90
CA THR A 30 28.64 -19.84 20.17
C THR A 30 28.95 -21.05 21.05
N GLU A 31 28.67 -20.99 22.36
CA GLU A 31 28.89 -22.11 23.26
C GLU A 31 27.89 -23.24 22.99
N ASN A 32 28.36 -24.48 23.08
CA ASN A 32 27.55 -25.69 22.92
C ASN A 32 26.81 -25.80 21.56
N LEU A 33 27.30 -25.20 20.48
CA LEU A 33 26.70 -25.32 19.14
C LEU A 33 26.51 -26.77 18.67
N GLY A 34 27.38 -27.69 19.12
CA GLY A 34 27.27 -29.11 18.82
C GLY A 34 26.00 -29.79 19.34
N THR A 35 25.23 -29.15 20.23
CA THR A 35 23.95 -29.68 20.71
C THR A 35 22.78 -29.43 19.74
N LEU A 36 22.96 -28.58 18.74
CA LEU A 36 21.97 -28.30 17.71
C LEU A 36 22.09 -29.29 16.53
N GLN A 37 20.97 -29.57 15.86
CA GLN A 37 21.01 -30.33 14.61
C GLN A 37 21.85 -29.60 13.56
N SER A 38 22.48 -30.34 12.65
CA SER A 38 23.45 -29.74 11.72
C SER A 38 22.86 -28.62 10.84
N SER A 39 21.61 -28.75 10.40
CA SER A 39 20.90 -27.72 9.62
C SER A 39 20.55 -26.49 10.47
N GLU A 40 20.13 -26.69 11.71
CA GLU A 40 19.80 -25.63 12.67
C GLU A 40 21.04 -24.85 13.10
N ARG A 41 22.14 -25.57 13.34
CA ARG A 41 23.45 -25.00 13.67
C ARG A 41 23.96 -24.09 12.56
N ASP A 42 23.87 -24.54 11.31
CA ASP A 42 24.30 -23.75 10.15
C ASP A 42 23.46 -22.47 10.02
N ARG A 43 22.13 -22.57 10.08
CA ARG A 43 21.22 -21.42 10.01
C ARG A 43 21.45 -20.43 11.16
N PHE A 44 21.60 -20.94 12.37
CA PHE A 44 21.86 -20.11 13.55
C PHE A 44 23.21 -19.39 13.46
N PHE A 45 24.25 -20.07 12.99
CA PHE A 45 25.58 -19.48 12.93
C PHE A 45 25.67 -18.35 11.92
N THR A 46 25.00 -18.50 10.76
CA THR A 46 24.89 -17.41 9.78
C THR A 46 24.18 -16.20 10.37
N LEU A 47 23.05 -16.40 11.08
CA LEU A 47 22.32 -15.33 11.76
C LEU A 47 23.19 -14.63 12.83
N LEU A 48 23.94 -15.41 13.61
CA LEU A 48 24.80 -14.88 14.67
C LEU A 48 25.93 -13.99 14.10
N VAL A 49 26.53 -14.39 12.97
CA VAL A 49 27.53 -13.59 12.26
C VAL A 49 26.92 -12.26 11.79
N SER A 50 25.71 -12.28 11.22
CA SER A 50 24.99 -11.06 10.85
C SER A 50 24.73 -10.17 12.06
N GLY A 51 24.28 -10.75 13.18
CA GLY A 51 23.98 -10.00 14.41
C GLY A 51 25.19 -9.33 15.04
N MET A 52 26.34 -10.00 15.07
CA MET A 52 27.61 -9.40 15.53
C MET A 52 28.00 -8.18 14.69
N ILE A 53 27.86 -8.27 13.37
CA ILE A 53 28.19 -7.17 12.44
C ILE A 53 27.18 -6.02 12.57
N ALA A 54 25.88 -6.33 12.61
CA ALA A 54 24.81 -5.34 12.71
C ALA A 54 24.89 -4.55 14.03
N LYS A 55 25.12 -5.24 15.14
CA LYS A 55 25.19 -4.62 16.48
C LYS A 55 26.43 -3.75 16.67
N HIS A 56 27.60 -4.25 16.30
CA HIS A 56 28.87 -3.61 16.62
C HIS A 56 29.53 -2.89 15.44
N GLY A 57 28.88 -2.89 14.27
CA GLY A 57 29.42 -2.33 13.04
C GLY A 57 30.82 -2.85 12.74
N ALA A 58 31.76 -1.93 12.48
CA ALA A 58 33.16 -2.28 12.21
C ALA A 58 33.86 -3.10 13.32
N LYS A 59 33.42 -3.00 14.59
CA LYS A 59 33.97 -3.80 15.70
C LYS A 59 33.44 -5.24 15.72
N GLY A 60 32.31 -5.51 15.05
CA GLY A 60 31.71 -6.85 14.96
C GLY A 60 32.39 -7.77 13.94
N LEU A 61 33.03 -7.21 12.92
CA LEU A 61 33.78 -7.96 11.90
C LEU A 61 34.90 -8.86 12.47
N PRO A 62 35.83 -8.37 13.33
CA PRO A 62 36.86 -9.22 13.92
C PRO A 62 36.27 -10.28 14.86
N MET A 63 35.17 -9.98 15.56
CA MET A 63 34.49 -10.94 16.44
C MET A 63 33.88 -12.10 15.64
N ALA A 64 33.14 -11.79 14.59
CA ALA A 64 32.52 -12.78 13.72
C ALA A 64 33.57 -13.63 12.97
N ARG A 65 34.70 -13.03 12.56
CA ARG A 65 35.84 -13.77 11.99
C ARG A 65 36.42 -14.78 12.97
N GLU A 66 36.60 -14.37 14.22
CA GLU A 66 37.17 -15.23 15.26
C GLU A 66 36.19 -16.35 15.66
N ALA A 67 34.90 -16.04 15.79
CA ALA A 67 33.85 -17.04 16.01
C ALA A 67 33.81 -18.08 14.88
N LEU A 68 33.83 -17.64 13.62
CA LEU A 68 33.85 -18.52 12.44
C LEU A 68 35.10 -19.40 12.43
N ARG A 69 36.26 -18.83 12.80
CA ARG A 69 37.52 -19.59 12.89
C ARG A 69 37.44 -20.69 13.95
N ARG A 70 36.88 -20.40 15.13
CA ARG A 70 36.75 -21.36 16.25
C ARG A 70 35.78 -22.49 15.95
N HIS A 71 34.65 -22.19 15.29
CA HIS A 71 33.58 -23.17 15.05
C HIS A 71 33.57 -23.73 13.62
N ARG A 72 34.58 -23.40 12.82
CA ARG A 72 34.69 -23.79 11.41
C ARG A 72 34.41 -25.27 11.20
N THR A 73 35.04 -26.15 11.98
CA THR A 73 34.92 -27.61 11.82
C THR A 73 33.51 -28.16 12.10
N GLN A 74 32.67 -27.42 12.81
CA GLN A 74 31.30 -27.81 13.15
C GLN A 74 30.29 -27.39 12.08
N LEU A 75 30.63 -26.46 11.19
CA LEU A 75 29.74 -25.93 10.15
C LEU A 75 29.89 -26.68 8.83
N SER A 76 28.83 -26.73 8.02
CA SER A 76 28.94 -27.25 6.66
C SER A 76 29.79 -26.34 5.76
N LEU A 77 30.22 -26.86 4.60
CA LEU A 77 30.95 -26.07 3.61
C LEU A 77 30.11 -24.87 3.10
N GLY A 78 28.80 -25.05 2.97
CA GLY A 78 27.87 -24.01 2.52
C GLY A 78 27.79 -22.86 3.52
N ALA A 79 27.52 -23.17 4.79
CA ALA A 79 27.44 -22.16 5.86
C ALA A 79 28.77 -21.41 6.06
N ARG A 80 29.92 -22.10 5.94
CA ARG A 80 31.24 -21.44 5.98
C ARG A 80 31.40 -20.42 4.86
N ARG A 81 31.04 -20.80 3.64
CA ARG A 81 31.15 -19.92 2.46
C ARG A 81 30.23 -18.71 2.60
N GLU A 82 28.99 -18.93 3.03
CA GLU A 82 28.03 -17.86 3.27
C GLU A 82 28.52 -16.86 4.34
N CYS A 83 29.10 -17.35 5.43
CA CYS A 83 29.70 -16.48 6.46
C CYS A 83 30.95 -15.74 5.92
N GLU A 84 31.80 -16.40 5.13
CA GLU A 84 32.99 -15.79 4.51
C GLU A 84 32.58 -14.67 3.52
N ASP A 85 31.60 -14.93 2.65
CA ASP A 85 31.03 -13.98 1.69
C ASP A 85 30.42 -12.76 2.41
N MET A 86 29.71 -12.99 3.52
CA MET A 86 29.13 -11.93 4.35
C MET A 86 30.20 -11.05 5.01
N LEU A 87 31.27 -11.66 5.55
CA LEU A 87 32.40 -10.95 6.15
C LEU A 87 33.22 -10.15 5.14
N GLU A 88 33.27 -10.59 3.89
CA GLU A 88 33.88 -9.84 2.78
C GLU A 88 33.02 -8.66 2.37
N TYR A 89 31.72 -8.89 2.14
CA TYR A 89 30.75 -7.85 1.77
C TYR A 89 30.72 -6.69 2.79
N PHE A 90 30.59 -7.01 4.07
CA PHE A 90 30.58 -6.00 5.14
C PHE A 90 31.97 -5.46 5.48
N GLY A 91 33.05 -6.14 5.11
CA GLY A 91 34.41 -5.62 5.23
C GLY A 91 34.73 -4.50 4.24
N LEU A 92 34.04 -4.47 3.10
CA LEU A 92 34.17 -3.43 2.07
C LEU A 92 33.25 -2.22 2.32
N SER A 93 32.26 -2.36 3.20
CA SER A 93 31.24 -1.36 3.50
C SER A 93 31.45 -0.75 4.90
N LYS A 94 31.36 0.58 5.05
CA LYS A 94 31.36 1.21 6.39
C LYS A 94 30.00 1.01 7.05
N VAL A 95 29.85 -0.05 7.84
CA VAL A 95 28.64 -0.30 8.64
C VAL A 95 28.71 0.52 9.93
N ALA A 96 27.82 1.50 10.07
CA ALA A 96 27.57 2.16 11.35
C ALA A 96 26.80 1.20 12.29
N PRO A 97 27.08 1.18 13.61
CA PRO A 97 26.25 0.44 14.55
C PRO A 97 24.80 0.91 14.45
N ILE A 98 23.85 -0.01 14.60
CA ILE A 98 22.44 0.37 14.74
C ILE A 98 22.30 1.22 16.01
N GLU A 99 21.98 2.51 15.85
CA GLU A 99 21.64 3.38 16.98
C GLU A 99 20.29 2.93 17.54
N ALA A 100 20.26 2.60 18.83
CA ALA A 100 19.01 2.26 19.47
C ALA A 100 18.21 3.53 19.75
N SER A 101 17.05 3.62 19.11
CA SER A 101 16.02 4.56 19.52
C SER A 101 15.53 4.20 20.93
N PRO A 102 15.35 5.17 21.84
CA PRO A 102 14.65 4.91 23.10
C PRO A 102 13.25 4.36 22.78
N SER A 103 12.71 3.50 23.66
CA SER A 103 11.39 2.94 23.44
C SER A 103 10.38 4.06 23.24
N GLU A 104 9.54 3.95 22.20
CA GLU A 104 8.50 4.94 21.90
C GLU A 104 7.49 5.09 23.05
N TRP A 105 7.47 4.12 23.96
CA TRP A 105 6.55 4.03 25.08
C TRP A 105 7.24 4.22 26.42
N THR A 106 6.66 5.05 27.28
CA THR A 106 7.03 5.12 28.69
C THR A 106 6.17 4.17 29.53
N VAL A 107 6.58 3.89 30.78
CA VAL A 107 5.77 3.12 31.75
C VAL A 107 4.36 3.71 31.89
N TYR A 108 4.20 5.03 31.72
CA TYR A 108 2.90 5.69 31.81
C TYR A 108 2.02 5.46 30.57
N ASP A 109 2.61 5.29 29.38
CA ASP A 109 1.88 4.99 28.14
C ASP A 109 1.37 3.53 28.13
N ILE A 110 2.16 2.63 28.72
CA ILE A 110 1.77 1.23 28.97
C ILE A 110 0.59 1.17 29.93
N CYS A 111 0.65 1.88 31.06
CA CYS A 111 -0.44 1.89 32.04
C CYS A 111 -1.73 2.57 31.54
N GLN A 112 -1.64 3.41 30.51
CA GLN A 112 -2.79 4.04 29.86
C GLN A 112 -3.36 3.22 28.70
N GLY A 113 -2.82 2.03 28.42
CA GLY A 113 -3.26 1.18 27.31
C GLY A 113 -2.96 1.76 25.93
N LYS A 114 -1.98 2.67 25.83
CA LYS A 114 -1.55 3.31 24.58
C LYS A 114 -0.36 2.62 23.93
N ALA A 115 0.33 1.76 24.67
CA ALA A 115 1.35 0.89 24.10
C ALA A 115 0.69 -0.15 23.21
N ASP A 116 0.97 -0.08 21.91
CA ASP A 116 0.57 -1.08 20.94
C ASP A 116 1.55 -2.26 21.05
N TRP A 117 1.04 -3.43 21.41
CA TRP A 117 1.85 -4.65 21.58
C TRP A 117 1.96 -5.46 20.29
N ALA A 118 1.47 -4.93 19.17
CA ALA A 118 1.33 -5.67 17.93
C ALA A 118 2.51 -5.50 16.96
N THR A 119 3.74 -5.73 17.42
CA THR A 119 4.84 -6.19 16.55
C THR A 119 5.89 -6.90 17.42
N ASP A 120 5.70 -8.20 17.63
CA ASP A 120 6.62 -9.26 17.18
C ASP A 120 6.16 -10.60 17.77
N GLU A 121 6.32 -11.66 16.96
CA GLU A 121 6.03 -13.08 17.23
C GLU A 121 4.65 -13.63 16.79
N GLU A 122 4.69 -14.32 15.64
CA GLU A 122 3.94 -15.57 15.46
C GLU A 122 4.40 -16.63 16.47
N ASN A 123 3.41 -17.26 17.10
CA ASN A 123 3.35 -18.58 17.77
C ASN A 123 3.46 -18.63 19.30
N GLY A 124 2.30 -18.87 19.92
CA GLY A 124 2.18 -19.39 21.28
C GLY A 124 0.74 -19.40 21.77
N ASP A 125 -0.11 -20.29 21.22
CA ASP A 125 -1.41 -20.60 21.80
C ASP A 125 -1.22 -21.11 23.25
N GLU A 126 -1.75 -20.39 24.24
CA GLU A 126 -2.48 -20.95 25.38
C GLU A 126 -3.30 -19.83 26.08
N PRO A 127 -4.48 -20.14 26.66
CA PRO A 127 -5.65 -19.29 26.56
C PRO A 127 -5.71 -18.22 27.65
N ALA A 128 -5.86 -16.96 27.23
CA ALA A 128 -6.40 -15.93 28.08
C ALA A 128 -7.92 -15.89 27.87
N ASP A 129 -8.68 -16.11 28.94
CA ASP A 129 -10.14 -16.07 28.98
C ASP A 129 -10.68 -14.76 28.36
N GLU A 130 -11.07 -14.83 27.10
CA GLU A 130 -11.73 -13.75 26.39
C GLU A 130 -13.19 -13.68 26.88
N PHE A 131 -13.57 -12.53 27.42
CA PHE A 131 -14.96 -12.23 27.74
C PHE A 131 -15.80 -12.37 26.46
N ASP A 132 -16.63 -13.41 26.41
CA ASP A 132 -17.63 -13.65 25.36
C ASP A 132 -18.52 -12.40 25.17
N LEU A 133 -18.20 -11.59 24.15
CA LEU A 133 -19.17 -10.70 23.56
C LEU A 133 -20.18 -11.58 22.79
N PRO A 134 -21.49 -11.37 22.98
CA PRO A 134 -22.48 -12.17 22.29
C PRO A 134 -22.27 -12.06 20.77
N PRO A 135 -22.33 -13.18 20.02
CA PRO A 135 -22.12 -13.16 18.58
C PRO A 135 -23.11 -12.19 17.93
N ALA A 136 -22.56 -11.23 17.18
CA ALA A 136 -23.38 -10.39 16.31
C ALA A 136 -24.21 -11.32 15.40
N PRO A 137 -25.51 -11.03 15.20
CA PRO A 137 -26.38 -11.91 14.44
C PRO A 137 -25.80 -12.10 13.04
N ILE A 138 -25.42 -13.34 12.73
CA ILE A 138 -24.95 -13.78 11.42
C ILE A 138 -26.06 -13.44 10.43
N ARG A 139 -25.90 -12.33 9.69
CA ARG A 139 -26.73 -12.08 8.52
C ARG A 139 -26.34 -13.15 7.51
N ARG A 140 -27.28 -14.04 7.19
CA ARG A 140 -27.11 -15.04 6.14
C ARG A 140 -26.52 -14.37 4.90
N PRO A 141 -25.44 -14.91 4.31
CA PRO A 141 -24.95 -14.41 3.04
C PRO A 141 -26.10 -14.47 2.03
N VAL A 142 -26.26 -13.42 1.23
CA VAL A 142 -27.20 -13.45 0.12
C VAL A 142 -26.62 -14.44 -0.90
N ALA A 143 -27.07 -15.69 -0.85
CA ALA A 143 -26.80 -16.66 -1.89
C ALA A 143 -27.15 -16.05 -3.26
N PRO A 144 -26.40 -16.37 -4.33
CA PRO A 144 -26.73 -15.90 -5.67
C PRO A 144 -28.22 -16.12 -5.96
N GLY A 145 -28.87 -15.13 -6.54
CA GLY A 145 -30.26 -15.27 -6.93
C GLY A 145 -30.41 -16.50 -7.82
N ARG A 146 -31.55 -17.21 -7.71
CA ARG A 146 -31.81 -18.48 -8.42
C ARG A 146 -31.49 -18.42 -9.93
N ASN A 147 -31.56 -17.25 -10.55
CA ASN A 147 -31.30 -17.02 -11.98
C ASN A 147 -29.93 -16.38 -12.28
N ASP A 148 -29.16 -16.00 -11.28
CA ASP A 148 -27.85 -15.35 -11.43
C ASP A 148 -26.82 -16.35 -11.96
N PRO A 149 -25.72 -15.88 -12.57
CA PRO A 149 -24.58 -16.74 -12.89
C PRO A 149 -24.13 -17.51 -11.65
N CYS A 150 -23.93 -18.82 -11.79
CA CYS A 150 -23.52 -19.61 -10.64
C CYS A 150 -22.11 -19.20 -10.19
N TRP A 151 -21.89 -19.21 -8.88
CA TRP A 151 -20.59 -19.02 -8.22
C TRP A 151 -19.48 -19.93 -8.77
N CYS A 152 -19.84 -21.06 -9.38
CA CYS A 152 -18.94 -22.02 -10.04
C CYS A 152 -18.29 -21.52 -11.34
N ASN A 153 -18.68 -20.34 -11.85
CA ASN A 153 -18.23 -19.77 -13.13
C ASN A 153 -18.43 -20.69 -14.36
N SER A 154 -19.35 -21.66 -14.29
CA SER A 154 -19.64 -22.59 -15.40
C SER A 154 -20.40 -21.96 -16.59
N GLY A 155 -20.79 -20.69 -16.50
CA GLY A 155 -21.68 -20.03 -17.45
C GLY A 155 -23.16 -20.44 -17.34
N LYS A 156 -23.50 -21.38 -16.45
CA LYS A 156 -24.88 -21.79 -16.18
C LYS A 156 -25.51 -20.92 -15.07
N LYS A 157 -26.83 -20.74 -15.13
CA LYS A 157 -27.63 -20.14 -14.04
C LYS A 157 -27.46 -20.97 -12.75
N TYR A 158 -27.46 -20.33 -11.59
CA TYR A 158 -27.27 -20.99 -10.29
C TYR A 158 -28.17 -22.22 -10.10
N LYS A 159 -29.47 -22.10 -10.45
CA LYS A 159 -30.44 -23.20 -10.44
C LYS A 159 -30.14 -24.40 -11.35
N LYS A 160 -29.18 -24.28 -12.26
CA LYS A 160 -28.76 -25.33 -13.21
C LYS A 160 -27.29 -25.75 -13.00
N CYS A 161 -26.60 -25.20 -11.99
CA CYS A 161 -25.24 -25.60 -11.58
C CYS A 161 -25.33 -26.17 -10.16
N HIS A 162 -25.19 -25.35 -9.11
CA HIS A 162 -25.03 -25.84 -7.73
C HIS A 162 -26.23 -25.63 -6.81
N LEU A 163 -27.36 -25.04 -7.26
CA LEU A 163 -28.51 -24.83 -6.36
C LEU A 163 -28.99 -26.14 -5.70
N ASP A 164 -29.13 -27.22 -6.47
CA ASP A 164 -29.59 -28.49 -5.92
C ASP A 164 -28.53 -29.07 -4.96
N SER A 165 -27.26 -29.08 -5.33
CA SER A 165 -26.17 -29.54 -4.45
C SER A 165 -26.10 -28.74 -3.15
N ASP A 166 -26.23 -27.42 -3.21
CA ASP A 166 -26.21 -26.50 -2.06
C ASP A 166 -27.47 -26.64 -1.19
N GLN A 167 -28.60 -27.05 -1.78
CA GLN A 167 -29.87 -27.30 -1.05
C GLN A 167 -29.96 -28.72 -0.46
N HIS A 168 -29.25 -29.69 -1.04
CA HIS A 168 -29.27 -31.09 -0.63
C HIS A 168 -28.05 -31.50 0.22
N GLY A 169 -27.10 -30.59 0.46
CA GLY A 169 -26.16 -30.70 1.58
C GLY A 169 -26.94 -30.65 2.91
N GLU A 170 -26.85 -31.71 3.70
CA GLU A 170 -27.80 -32.05 4.77
C GLU A 170 -28.17 -30.92 5.76
N PRO A 171 -29.47 -30.74 6.07
CA PRO A 171 -29.93 -30.00 7.24
C PRO A 171 -30.09 -30.94 8.45
N GLY A 172 -29.17 -30.90 9.42
CA GLY A 172 -29.48 -31.39 10.78
C GLY A 172 -28.36 -31.98 11.64
N THR A 173 -27.52 -31.13 12.23
CA THR A 173 -27.15 -31.27 13.64
C THR A 173 -26.83 -29.90 14.23
N SER A 174 -27.66 -29.48 15.18
CA SER A 174 -27.46 -28.34 16.05
C SER A 174 -26.33 -28.62 17.04
N ALA A 175 -25.12 -28.40 16.58
CA ALA A 175 -23.94 -27.98 17.31
C ALA A 175 -23.05 -27.44 16.19
N ALA A 176 -22.47 -26.26 16.36
CA ALA A 176 -21.42 -25.83 15.44
C ALA A 176 -20.46 -27.02 15.27
N PRO A 177 -20.19 -27.51 14.05
CA PRO A 177 -18.96 -28.25 13.88
C PRO A 177 -17.91 -27.27 14.36
N ALA A 178 -17.15 -27.67 15.38
CA ALA A 178 -15.92 -26.98 15.74
C ALA A 178 -15.26 -26.59 14.43
N VAL A 179 -14.96 -25.29 14.29
CA VAL A 179 -14.28 -24.72 13.12
C VAL A 179 -13.20 -25.73 12.71
N GLY A 180 -13.49 -26.52 11.67
CA GLY A 180 -12.49 -27.35 11.03
C GLY A 180 -11.48 -26.34 10.55
N GLY A 181 -10.26 -26.41 11.11
CA GLY A 181 -9.28 -25.33 11.06
C GLY A 181 -9.12 -24.78 9.65
N ALA A 182 -8.83 -23.48 9.55
CA ALA A 182 -8.69 -22.66 8.34
C ALA A 182 -7.60 -23.13 7.35
N ASN A 183 -7.60 -24.42 6.99
CA ASN A 183 -6.51 -25.15 6.35
C ASN A 183 -6.95 -26.45 5.65
N GLU A 184 -8.25 -26.71 5.44
CA GLU A 184 -8.76 -27.92 4.75
C GLU A 184 -8.08 -28.13 3.39
N PHE A 185 -7.91 -27.06 2.61
CA PHE A 185 -7.28 -27.15 1.28
C PHE A 185 -5.80 -26.75 1.26
N SER A 186 -5.18 -26.48 2.41
CA SER A 186 -3.76 -26.08 2.48
C SER A 186 -2.84 -27.14 1.84
N GLY A 187 -3.01 -28.41 2.22
CA GLY A 187 -2.27 -29.54 1.62
C GLY A 187 -2.62 -29.80 0.15
N LEU A 188 -3.82 -29.42 -0.31
CA LEU A 188 -4.14 -29.45 -1.75
C LEU A 188 -3.36 -28.38 -2.51
N ARG A 189 -3.31 -27.14 -1.99
CA ARG A 189 -2.55 -26.03 -2.60
C ARG A 189 -1.04 -26.35 -2.65
N GLU A 190 -0.50 -26.94 -1.59
CA GLU A 190 0.91 -27.37 -1.55
C GLU A 190 1.20 -28.44 -2.61
N ARG A 191 0.35 -29.48 -2.74
CA ARG A 191 0.50 -30.51 -3.80
C ARG A 191 0.45 -29.90 -5.20
N ILE A 192 -0.43 -28.94 -5.44
CA ILE A 192 -0.53 -28.23 -6.73
C ILE A 192 0.75 -27.41 -7.00
N GLY A 193 1.28 -26.72 -5.98
CA GLY A 193 2.54 -25.97 -6.07
C GLY A 193 3.73 -26.88 -6.38
N ASN A 194 3.84 -28.01 -5.69
CA ASN A 194 4.87 -29.02 -5.96
C ASN A 194 4.73 -29.61 -7.36
N PHE A 195 3.49 -29.86 -7.82
CA PHE A 195 3.23 -30.34 -9.17
C PHE A 195 3.66 -29.35 -10.26
N LEU A 196 3.52 -28.04 -10.06
CA LEU A 196 4.13 -27.03 -10.95
C LEU A 196 5.65 -27.21 -11.05
N GLY A 197 6.27 -27.50 -9.90
CA GLY A 197 7.69 -27.82 -9.76
C GLY A 197 8.13 -28.96 -10.68
N GLU A 198 7.36 -30.05 -10.68
CA GLU A 198 7.61 -31.30 -11.40
C GLU A 198 7.22 -31.23 -12.88
N VAL A 199 6.06 -30.64 -13.18
CA VAL A 199 5.46 -30.71 -14.51
C VAL A 199 6.09 -29.70 -15.45
N LEU A 200 6.52 -28.52 -14.98
CA LEU A 200 7.14 -27.51 -15.84
C LEU A 200 8.67 -27.59 -15.82
N THR A 201 9.27 -27.61 -17.01
CA THR A 201 10.74 -27.56 -17.13
C THR A 201 11.30 -26.19 -16.75
N LYS A 202 12.60 -26.12 -16.40
CA LYS A 202 13.26 -24.83 -16.13
C LYS A 202 13.12 -23.82 -17.29
N ARG A 203 13.18 -24.30 -18.54
CA ARG A 203 12.99 -23.46 -19.74
C ARG A 203 11.56 -22.93 -19.87
N GLU A 204 10.56 -23.74 -19.53
CA GLU A 204 9.16 -23.31 -19.53
C GLU A 204 8.91 -22.26 -18.46
N LYS A 205 9.44 -22.46 -17.24
CA LYS A 205 9.33 -21.47 -16.16
C LYS A 205 9.98 -20.15 -16.55
N GLN A 206 11.20 -20.20 -17.11
CA GLN A 206 11.89 -19.02 -17.60
C GLN A 206 11.10 -18.29 -18.69
N ARG A 207 10.56 -19.03 -19.66
CA ARG A 207 9.72 -18.45 -20.73
C ARG A 207 8.46 -17.79 -20.18
N ALA A 208 7.79 -18.40 -19.20
CA ALA A 208 6.62 -17.81 -18.57
C ALA A 208 6.97 -16.50 -17.84
N VAL A 209 8.09 -16.47 -17.11
CA VAL A 209 8.59 -15.23 -16.48
C VAL A 209 8.89 -14.16 -17.52
N GLU A 210 9.57 -14.50 -18.63
CA GLU A 210 9.87 -13.56 -19.71
C GLU A 210 8.61 -13.02 -20.40
N GLU A 211 7.59 -13.86 -20.60
CA GLU A 211 6.30 -13.48 -21.17
C GLU A 211 5.53 -12.54 -20.23
N PHE A 212 5.53 -12.84 -18.93
CA PHE A 212 4.86 -12.03 -17.92
C PHE A 212 5.53 -10.67 -17.75
N THR A 213 6.87 -10.64 -17.68
CA THR A 213 7.67 -9.43 -17.41
C THR A 213 8.10 -8.68 -18.67
N GLN A 214 7.84 -9.22 -19.86
CA GLN A 214 8.42 -8.73 -21.13
C GLN A 214 9.95 -8.59 -21.11
N ALA A 215 10.63 -9.54 -20.47
CA ALA A 215 12.09 -9.62 -20.36
C ALA A 215 12.76 -8.50 -19.53
N VAL A 216 12.01 -7.75 -18.72
CA VAL A 216 12.57 -6.80 -17.74
C VAL A 216 12.94 -7.51 -16.42
N GLY A 217 12.44 -8.73 -16.19
CA GLY A 217 12.59 -9.46 -14.92
C GLY A 217 11.56 -8.98 -13.88
N PRO A 218 11.32 -9.73 -12.79
CA PRO A 218 10.46 -9.28 -11.70
C PRO A 218 11.14 -8.17 -10.89
N ASP A 219 10.41 -7.13 -10.53
CA ASP A 219 10.96 -6.00 -9.76
C ASP A 219 11.06 -6.32 -8.26
N ASP A 220 10.23 -7.24 -7.73
CA ASP A 220 10.20 -7.62 -6.31
C ASP A 220 9.66 -9.06 -6.03
N GLU A 221 9.57 -9.45 -4.75
CA GLU A 221 8.99 -10.74 -4.31
C GLU A 221 7.48 -10.85 -4.59
N LEU A 222 6.76 -9.72 -4.60
CA LEU A 222 5.32 -9.69 -4.87
C LEU A 222 5.04 -10.09 -6.32
N ASP A 223 5.87 -9.63 -7.27
CA ASP A 223 5.83 -10.06 -8.67
C ASP A 223 6.01 -11.57 -8.81
N THR A 224 6.85 -12.20 -7.97
CA THR A 224 7.06 -13.65 -8.01
C THR A 224 5.78 -14.42 -7.65
N VAL A 225 5.04 -13.99 -6.63
CA VAL A 225 3.77 -14.62 -6.24
C VAL A 225 2.72 -14.47 -7.34
N VAL A 226 2.63 -13.28 -7.96
CA VAL A 226 1.70 -13.03 -9.08
C VAL A 226 2.02 -13.91 -10.28
N ILE A 227 3.31 -14.05 -10.62
CA ILE A 227 3.76 -14.89 -11.74
C ILE A 227 3.40 -16.35 -11.48
N VAL A 228 3.65 -16.87 -10.27
CA VAL A 228 3.32 -18.26 -9.93
C VAL A 228 1.80 -18.50 -9.99
N ASP A 229 0.98 -17.57 -9.48
CA ASP A 229 -0.49 -17.68 -9.60
C ASP A 229 -0.92 -17.76 -11.08
N TRP A 230 -0.39 -16.87 -11.92
CA TRP A 230 -0.69 -16.86 -13.35
C TRP A 230 -0.23 -18.15 -14.04
N MET A 231 0.96 -18.65 -13.73
CA MET A 231 1.48 -19.92 -14.26
C MET A 231 0.62 -21.11 -13.89
N LEU A 232 0.09 -21.14 -12.67
CA LEU A 232 -0.79 -22.20 -12.19
C LEU A 232 -2.13 -22.20 -12.93
N HIS A 233 -2.77 -21.03 -13.00
CA HIS A 233 -4.17 -20.94 -13.40
C HIS A 233 -4.39 -20.71 -14.89
N ASP A 234 -3.52 -19.90 -15.52
CA ASP A 234 -3.84 -19.24 -16.79
C ASP A 234 -2.80 -19.49 -17.89
N TRP A 235 -1.51 -19.62 -17.55
CA TRP A 235 -0.48 -19.86 -18.55
C TRP A 235 -0.63 -21.24 -19.22
N ILE A 236 -0.62 -21.26 -20.54
CA ILE A 236 -0.74 -22.48 -21.34
C ILE A 236 0.66 -22.96 -21.74
N SER A 237 1.10 -24.08 -21.15
CA SER A 237 2.39 -24.67 -21.53
C SER A 237 2.34 -25.13 -23.00
N PRO A 238 3.34 -24.78 -23.83
CA PRO A 238 3.42 -25.27 -25.20
C PRO A 238 3.51 -26.80 -25.32
N ARG A 239 4.05 -27.47 -24.29
CA ARG A 239 4.19 -28.93 -24.26
C ARG A 239 2.94 -29.62 -23.75
N LEU A 240 2.29 -29.05 -22.73
CA LEU A 240 1.06 -29.63 -22.15
C LEU A 240 -0.19 -29.28 -22.96
N GLY A 241 -0.19 -28.14 -23.66
CA GLY A 241 -1.35 -27.61 -24.38
C GLY A 241 -2.48 -27.12 -23.46
N THR A 242 -2.23 -27.04 -22.15
CA THR A 242 -3.19 -26.65 -21.12
C THR A 242 -2.48 -25.97 -19.94
N SER A 243 -3.24 -25.44 -18.97
CA SER A 243 -2.68 -24.86 -17.74
C SER A 243 -2.26 -25.93 -16.74
N VAL A 244 -1.36 -25.58 -15.82
CA VAL A 244 -0.88 -26.50 -14.78
C VAL A 244 -2.04 -27.01 -13.92
N MET A 245 -3.00 -26.14 -13.57
CA MET A 245 -4.16 -26.54 -12.78
C MET A 245 -5.05 -27.56 -13.51
N ALA A 246 -5.29 -27.36 -14.81
CA ALA A 246 -6.07 -28.29 -15.61
C ALA A 246 -5.34 -29.63 -15.82
N GLU A 247 -4.03 -29.59 -15.99
CA GLU A 247 -3.20 -30.79 -16.08
C GLU A 247 -3.13 -31.55 -14.74
N PHE A 248 -3.06 -30.83 -13.61
CA PHE A 248 -3.10 -31.42 -12.27
C PHE A 248 -4.40 -32.21 -12.08
N LEU A 249 -5.54 -31.60 -12.41
CA LEU A 249 -6.85 -32.24 -12.34
C LEU A 249 -6.91 -33.51 -13.20
N ARG A 250 -6.35 -33.46 -14.42
CA ARG A 250 -6.31 -34.59 -15.36
C ARG A 250 -5.46 -35.75 -14.83
N CYS A 251 -4.31 -35.46 -14.23
CA CYS A 251 -3.37 -36.47 -13.74
C CYS A 251 -3.77 -37.07 -12.38
N HIS A 252 -4.50 -36.32 -11.56
CA HIS A 252 -4.84 -36.69 -10.19
C HIS A 252 -6.33 -36.96 -9.98
N GLU A 253 -7.12 -37.10 -11.05
CA GLU A 253 -8.58 -37.24 -10.95
C GLU A 253 -8.99 -38.36 -9.98
N SER A 254 -8.30 -39.50 -10.01
CA SER A 254 -8.58 -40.68 -9.18
C SER A 254 -8.09 -40.56 -7.74
N SER A 255 -7.10 -39.71 -7.45
CA SER A 255 -6.55 -39.52 -6.10
C SER A 255 -7.20 -38.35 -5.34
N LEU A 256 -7.90 -37.46 -6.04
CA LEU A 256 -8.68 -36.39 -5.43
C LEU A 256 -10.03 -36.89 -4.92
N SER A 257 -10.39 -36.47 -3.71
CA SER A 257 -11.76 -36.61 -3.21
C SER A 257 -12.76 -35.83 -4.11
N PRO A 258 -14.06 -36.17 -4.08
CA PRO A 258 -15.07 -35.45 -4.86
C PRO A 258 -15.04 -33.93 -4.65
N ARG A 259 -14.87 -33.49 -3.39
CA ARG A 259 -14.82 -32.06 -3.02
C ARG A 259 -13.55 -31.38 -3.53
N GLU A 260 -12.37 -32.01 -3.40
CA GLU A 260 -11.13 -31.46 -3.96
C GLU A 260 -11.19 -31.39 -5.49
N ARG A 261 -11.77 -32.41 -6.14
CA ARG A 261 -11.93 -32.43 -7.60
C ARG A 261 -12.81 -31.28 -8.07
N GLU A 262 -13.92 -31.03 -7.39
CA GLU A 262 -14.81 -29.89 -7.66
C GLU A 262 -14.08 -28.56 -7.47
N MET A 263 -13.31 -28.43 -6.38
CA MET A 263 -12.55 -27.23 -6.05
C MET A 263 -11.49 -26.92 -7.11
N VAL A 264 -10.64 -27.89 -7.46
CA VAL A 264 -9.63 -27.74 -8.50
C VAL A 264 -10.27 -27.45 -9.87
N ALA A 265 -11.39 -28.09 -10.18
CA ALA A 265 -12.11 -27.83 -11.43
C ALA A 265 -12.66 -26.38 -11.50
N ALA A 266 -13.09 -25.82 -10.38
CA ALA A 266 -13.49 -24.42 -10.29
C ALA A 266 -12.28 -23.49 -10.40
N TRP A 267 -11.19 -23.78 -9.69
CA TRP A 267 -9.95 -22.99 -9.76
C TRP A 267 -9.34 -22.99 -11.16
N ALA A 268 -9.33 -24.13 -11.87
CA ALA A 268 -8.84 -24.22 -13.24
C ALA A 268 -9.62 -23.33 -14.23
N LYS A 269 -10.93 -23.13 -13.98
CA LYS A 269 -11.82 -22.28 -14.82
C LYS A 269 -11.90 -20.84 -14.37
N SER A 270 -11.35 -20.51 -13.21
CA SER A 270 -11.33 -19.15 -12.69
C SER A 270 -10.45 -18.23 -13.56
N PHE A 271 -10.63 -16.93 -13.38
CA PHE A 271 -9.87 -15.87 -14.03
C PHE A 271 -9.87 -14.65 -13.11
N ILE A 272 -8.92 -13.75 -13.31
CA ILE A 272 -8.89 -12.45 -12.63
C ILE A 272 -9.87 -11.52 -13.34
N SER A 273 -10.79 -10.91 -12.59
CA SER A 273 -11.74 -9.92 -13.10
C SER A 273 -11.55 -8.59 -12.36
N LEU A 274 -12.09 -7.51 -12.93
CA LEU A 274 -12.11 -6.20 -12.31
C LEU A 274 -13.37 -6.05 -11.47
N TYR A 275 -13.18 -5.81 -10.18
CA TYR A 275 -14.25 -5.60 -9.22
C TYR A 275 -14.22 -4.17 -8.70
N GLU A 276 -15.39 -3.60 -8.47
CA GLU A 276 -15.56 -2.42 -7.62
C GLU A 276 -16.01 -2.87 -6.22
N VAL A 277 -15.37 -2.34 -5.19
CA VAL A 277 -15.71 -2.61 -3.79
C VAL A 277 -16.99 -1.85 -3.43
N GLU A 278 -18.11 -2.55 -3.27
CA GLU A 278 -19.37 -1.94 -2.85
C GLU A 278 -19.41 -1.71 -1.34
N ASP A 279 -18.88 -2.65 -0.56
CA ASP A 279 -18.89 -2.64 0.90
C ASP A 279 -17.71 -3.41 1.48
N VAL A 280 -17.27 -3.01 2.67
CA VAL A 280 -16.13 -3.61 3.39
C VAL A 280 -16.59 -4.03 4.77
N GLN A 281 -16.35 -5.29 5.13
CA GLN A 281 -16.52 -5.80 6.49
C GLN A 281 -15.12 -6.06 7.08
N PRO A 282 -14.57 -5.12 7.87
CA PRO A 282 -13.21 -5.22 8.39
C PRO A 282 -12.99 -6.53 9.15
N GLY A 283 -11.89 -7.22 8.83
CA GLY A 283 -11.53 -8.50 9.42
C GLY A 283 -12.33 -9.69 8.91
N VAL A 284 -13.24 -9.51 7.95
CA VAL A 284 -14.12 -10.56 7.40
C VAL A 284 -13.96 -10.69 5.88
N GLY A 285 -14.21 -9.62 5.12
CA GLY A 285 -14.24 -9.68 3.66
C GLY A 285 -14.89 -8.49 3.00
N LEU A 286 -15.19 -8.64 1.70
CA LEU A 286 -15.62 -7.58 0.80
C LEU A 286 -16.87 -7.96 0.04
N LYS A 287 -17.78 -7.01 -0.16
CA LYS A 287 -18.81 -7.09 -1.19
C LYS A 287 -18.27 -6.46 -2.47
N LEU A 288 -18.16 -7.28 -3.51
CA LEU A 288 -17.52 -6.93 -4.78
C LEU A 288 -18.54 -6.98 -5.90
N ARG A 289 -18.58 -5.96 -6.76
CA ARG A 289 -19.35 -5.94 -8.00
C ARG A 289 -18.42 -6.10 -9.18
N ASP A 290 -18.65 -7.11 -10.02
CA ASP A 290 -17.88 -7.28 -11.25
C ASP A 290 -18.32 -6.21 -12.26
N VAL A 291 -17.41 -5.32 -12.65
CA VAL A 291 -17.74 -4.20 -13.54
C VAL A 291 -17.76 -4.59 -15.01
N LEU A 292 -17.21 -5.76 -15.37
CA LEU A 292 -17.11 -6.25 -16.75
C LEU A 292 -18.22 -7.25 -17.09
N LEU A 293 -18.44 -8.23 -16.20
CA LEU A 293 -19.41 -9.30 -16.35
C LEU A 293 -20.73 -9.02 -15.65
N GLY A 294 -20.76 -8.04 -14.75
CA GLY A 294 -21.90 -7.74 -13.89
C GLY A 294 -22.08 -8.76 -12.76
N GLY A 295 -23.00 -8.43 -11.85
CA GLY A 295 -23.28 -9.22 -10.65
C GLY A 295 -22.39 -8.83 -9.47
N SER A 296 -22.81 -9.27 -8.28
CA SER A 296 -22.08 -9.00 -7.03
C SER A 296 -21.83 -10.30 -6.28
N VAL A 297 -20.70 -10.36 -5.58
CA VAL A 297 -20.27 -11.49 -4.76
C VAL A 297 -19.72 -10.98 -3.44
N PHE A 298 -19.91 -11.75 -2.36
CA PHE A 298 -19.20 -11.52 -1.10
C PHE A 298 -18.00 -12.44 -1.06
N ALA A 299 -16.79 -11.88 -0.97
CA ALA A 299 -15.55 -12.61 -0.92
C ALA A 299 -14.91 -12.47 0.47
N HIS A 300 -14.60 -13.60 1.09
CA HIS A 300 -13.91 -13.68 2.37
C HIS A 300 -12.41 -13.48 2.17
N ASP A 301 -11.87 -12.42 2.76
CA ASP A 301 -10.45 -12.11 2.80
C ASP A 301 -10.18 -11.11 3.92
N ARG A 302 -9.59 -11.61 5.01
CA ARG A 302 -9.33 -10.79 6.22
C ARG A 302 -8.25 -9.76 5.96
N ALA A 303 -7.20 -10.13 5.21
CA ALA A 303 -6.02 -9.31 5.01
C ALA A 303 -6.33 -8.08 4.16
N ILE A 304 -7.08 -8.26 3.06
CA ILE A 304 -7.44 -7.15 2.18
C ILE A 304 -8.54 -6.26 2.79
N SER A 305 -9.43 -6.82 3.61
CA SER A 305 -10.55 -6.08 4.22
C SER A 305 -10.11 -4.93 5.14
N GLY A 306 -8.86 -4.94 5.61
CA GLY A 306 -8.25 -3.83 6.35
C GLY A 306 -7.52 -2.80 5.48
N LYS A 307 -7.37 -3.04 4.17
CA LYS A 307 -6.53 -2.24 3.25
C LYS A 307 -7.33 -1.53 2.15
N VAL A 308 -8.57 -1.94 1.90
CA VAL A 308 -9.45 -1.34 0.90
C VAL A 308 -10.57 -0.55 1.53
N VAL A 309 -11.09 0.39 0.76
CA VAL A 309 -12.29 1.16 1.11
C VAL A 309 -13.34 1.02 0.02
N ARG A 310 -14.55 1.52 0.31
CA ARG A 310 -15.62 1.57 -0.68
C ARG A 310 -15.18 2.30 -1.95
N TRP A 311 -15.65 1.78 -3.07
CA TRP A 311 -15.43 2.27 -4.42
C TRP A 311 -14.02 2.09 -4.99
N ASP A 312 -13.14 1.40 -4.25
CA ASP A 312 -11.87 0.94 -4.79
C ASP A 312 -12.09 -0.05 -5.93
N GLY A 313 -11.20 0.02 -6.92
CA GLY A 313 -11.09 -1.00 -7.95
C GLY A 313 -10.11 -2.08 -7.50
N LEU A 314 -10.44 -3.34 -7.78
CA LEU A 314 -9.61 -4.48 -7.44
C LEU A 314 -9.66 -5.51 -8.56
N PHE A 315 -8.51 -5.78 -9.16
CA PHE A 315 -8.32 -7.02 -9.89
C PHE A 315 -8.10 -8.16 -8.90
N ALA A 316 -8.99 -9.14 -8.91
CA ALA A 316 -8.86 -10.32 -8.08
C ALA A 316 -9.46 -11.56 -8.75
N ARG A 317 -9.07 -12.74 -8.28
CA ARG A 317 -9.65 -14.01 -8.69
C ARG A 317 -10.61 -14.49 -7.60
N ALA A 318 -11.90 -14.29 -7.79
CA ALA A 318 -12.90 -14.86 -6.88
C ALA A 318 -13.04 -16.37 -7.14
N VAL A 319 -12.73 -17.18 -6.12
CA VAL A 319 -12.78 -18.65 -6.20
C VAL A 319 -13.57 -19.24 -5.04
N PRO A 320 -14.21 -20.40 -5.21
CA PRO A 320 -14.67 -21.15 -4.05
C PRO A 320 -13.49 -21.53 -3.15
N GLY A 321 -13.76 -21.57 -1.85
CA GLY A 321 -12.84 -21.89 -0.78
C GLY A 321 -13.61 -22.46 0.41
N GLU A 322 -12.98 -22.45 1.58
CA GLU A 322 -13.54 -23.10 2.78
C GLU A 322 -14.73 -22.32 3.34
N ARG A 323 -14.65 -20.99 3.28
CA ARG A 323 -15.65 -20.07 3.84
C ARG A 323 -16.66 -19.59 2.81
N GLY A 324 -16.74 -20.23 1.65
CA GLY A 324 -17.53 -19.76 0.51
C GLY A 324 -16.62 -19.18 -0.56
N ILE A 325 -16.93 -17.99 -1.07
CA ILE A 325 -16.04 -17.33 -2.05
C ILE A 325 -14.89 -16.65 -1.31
N GLU A 326 -13.68 -16.87 -1.78
CA GLU A 326 -12.44 -16.28 -1.29
C GLU A 326 -11.71 -15.60 -2.45
N LEU A 327 -10.81 -14.66 -2.14
CA LEU A 327 -9.94 -14.08 -3.15
C LEU A 327 -8.68 -14.93 -3.27
N GLY A 328 -8.43 -15.43 -4.48
CA GLY A 328 -7.21 -16.12 -4.86
C GLY A 328 -6.26 -15.20 -5.63
N GLY A 329 -4.99 -15.58 -5.61
CA GLY A 329 -3.92 -14.91 -6.35
C GLY A 329 -3.50 -13.56 -5.76
N ALA A 330 -2.37 -13.06 -6.24
CA ALA A 330 -1.90 -11.71 -5.94
C ALA A 330 -2.60 -10.74 -6.90
N GLY A 331 -3.75 -10.23 -6.46
CA GLY A 331 -4.54 -9.22 -7.17
C GLY A 331 -3.81 -7.88 -7.31
N GLN A 332 -4.46 -6.91 -7.97
CA GLN A 332 -3.92 -5.56 -8.16
C GLN A 332 -4.97 -4.50 -7.82
N PHE A 333 -4.57 -3.51 -7.00
CA PHE A 333 -5.42 -2.34 -6.74
C PHE A 333 -5.49 -1.44 -7.96
N VAL A 334 -6.70 -0.93 -8.22
CA VAL A 334 -6.99 0.05 -9.26
C VAL A 334 -7.63 1.25 -8.57
N GLN A 335 -7.00 2.42 -8.71
CA GLN A 335 -7.61 3.67 -8.22
C GLN A 335 -8.96 3.89 -8.89
N ARG A 336 -9.94 4.37 -8.13
CA ARG A 336 -11.31 4.57 -8.61
C ARG A 336 -11.35 5.33 -9.94
N ASP A 337 -10.64 6.46 -10.01
CA ASP A 337 -10.65 7.34 -11.18
C ASP A 337 -10.10 6.67 -12.45
N ASN A 338 -9.36 5.58 -12.30
CA ASN A 338 -8.78 4.82 -13.41
C ASN A 338 -9.65 3.65 -13.89
N ILE A 339 -10.71 3.28 -13.14
CA ILE A 339 -11.58 2.13 -13.49
C ILE A 339 -12.22 2.34 -14.87
N ALA A 340 -12.83 3.51 -15.10
CA ALA A 340 -13.55 3.79 -16.36
C ALA A 340 -12.61 3.79 -17.58
N ALA A 341 -11.45 4.43 -17.45
CA ALA A 341 -10.43 4.47 -18.51
C ALA A 341 -9.90 3.06 -18.83
N LEU A 342 -9.69 2.24 -17.80
CA LEU A 342 -9.23 0.87 -17.98
C LEU A 342 -10.29 -0.01 -18.62
N MET A 343 -11.55 0.09 -18.19
CA MET A 343 -12.67 -0.63 -18.81
C MET A 343 -12.83 -0.29 -20.29
N GLN A 344 -12.74 1.00 -20.64
CA GLN A 344 -12.80 1.45 -22.02
C GLN A 344 -11.68 0.84 -22.85
N TRP A 345 -10.44 0.90 -22.37
CA TRP A 345 -9.30 0.31 -23.07
C TRP A 345 -9.46 -1.21 -23.24
N MET A 346 -9.92 -1.93 -22.20
CA MET A 346 -10.14 -3.38 -22.28
C MET A 346 -11.20 -3.73 -23.34
N GLU A 347 -12.27 -2.95 -23.46
CA GLU A 347 -13.30 -3.15 -24.48
C GLU A 347 -12.76 -2.89 -25.89
N GLU A 348 -11.99 -1.81 -26.09
CA GLU A 348 -11.36 -1.46 -27.36
C GLU A 348 -10.34 -2.51 -27.83
N GLU A 349 -9.61 -3.11 -26.90
CA GLU A 349 -8.62 -4.15 -27.18
C GLU A 349 -9.28 -5.51 -27.48
N ARG A 350 -10.34 -5.86 -26.72
CA ARG A 350 -11.06 -7.13 -26.83
C ARG A 350 -11.98 -7.19 -28.04
N SER A 351 -12.77 -6.14 -28.28
CA SER A 351 -13.89 -6.12 -29.25
C SER A 351 -13.47 -6.55 -30.67
N PRO A 352 -12.33 -6.09 -31.25
CA PRO A 352 -11.90 -6.48 -32.59
C PRO A 352 -11.61 -7.97 -32.77
N ARG A 353 -11.40 -8.71 -31.68
CA ARG A 353 -11.02 -10.13 -31.71
C ARG A 353 -12.21 -11.09 -31.60
N ASP A 354 -13.41 -10.57 -31.34
CA ASP A 354 -14.64 -11.36 -31.10
C ASP A 354 -14.46 -12.44 -30.00
N ILE A 355 -13.70 -12.12 -28.95
CA ILE A 355 -13.43 -12.99 -27.81
C ILE A 355 -14.35 -12.59 -26.65
N ASP A 356 -14.97 -13.56 -25.97
CA ASP A 356 -15.79 -13.30 -24.79
C ASP A 356 -14.95 -12.83 -23.59
N TRP A 357 -15.56 -12.10 -22.65
CA TRP A 357 -14.87 -11.56 -21.48
C TRP A 357 -14.07 -12.58 -20.68
N ARG A 358 -14.58 -13.80 -20.48
CA ARG A 358 -13.88 -14.80 -19.64
C ARG A 358 -12.61 -15.29 -20.32
N SER A 359 -12.73 -15.64 -21.60
CA SER A 359 -11.57 -16.06 -22.41
C SER A 359 -10.54 -14.94 -22.53
N TYR A 360 -11.01 -13.69 -22.69
CA TYR A 360 -10.16 -12.51 -22.73
C TYR A 360 -9.36 -12.31 -21.44
N LEU A 361 -10.05 -12.24 -20.30
CA LEU A 361 -9.45 -12.03 -18.99
C LEU A 361 -8.44 -13.13 -18.64
N LYS A 362 -8.82 -14.39 -18.88
CA LYS A 362 -7.96 -15.54 -18.60
C LYS A 362 -6.71 -15.58 -19.49
N GLY A 363 -6.83 -15.19 -20.76
CA GLY A 363 -5.72 -15.26 -21.72
C GLY A 363 -4.77 -14.06 -21.70
N ASN A 364 -5.17 -12.91 -21.11
CA ASN A 364 -4.46 -11.64 -21.29
C ASN A 364 -4.06 -10.95 -19.97
N TRP A 365 -4.06 -11.67 -18.84
CA TRP A 365 -3.75 -11.07 -17.54
C TRP A 365 -2.44 -10.24 -17.49
N PRO A 366 -1.29 -10.69 -18.04
CA PRO A 366 -0.06 -9.89 -18.00
C PRO A 366 -0.19 -8.55 -18.75
N LEU A 367 -0.93 -8.54 -19.86
CA LEU A 367 -1.21 -7.34 -20.65
C LEU A 367 -2.11 -6.37 -19.87
N ILE A 368 -3.19 -6.89 -19.27
CA ILE A 368 -4.16 -6.10 -18.48
C ILE A 368 -3.47 -5.47 -17.27
N ARG A 369 -2.70 -6.26 -16.50
CA ARG A 369 -1.96 -5.80 -15.32
C ARG A 369 -1.01 -4.64 -15.67
N ARG A 370 -0.24 -4.79 -16.74
CA ARG A 370 0.69 -3.72 -17.19
C ARG A 370 -0.07 -2.47 -17.59
N GLN A 371 -1.19 -2.62 -18.31
CA GLN A 371 -1.98 -1.47 -18.70
C GLN A 371 -2.57 -0.75 -17.50
N ALA A 372 -3.00 -1.46 -16.45
CA ALA A 372 -3.50 -0.83 -15.23
C ALA A 372 -2.45 0.11 -14.61
N TYR A 373 -1.17 -0.29 -14.58
CA TYR A 373 -0.09 0.61 -14.16
C TYR A 373 0.12 1.77 -15.15
N ALA A 374 0.09 1.52 -16.45
CA ALA A 374 0.26 2.57 -17.46
C ALA A 374 -0.84 3.64 -17.38
N VAL A 375 -2.09 3.24 -17.15
CA VAL A 375 -3.23 4.16 -16.96
C VAL A 375 -3.03 4.99 -15.69
N ALA A 376 -2.64 4.35 -14.58
CA ALA A 376 -2.37 5.06 -13.33
C ALA A 376 -1.21 6.06 -13.46
N GLN A 377 -0.14 5.67 -14.17
CA GLN A 377 0.99 6.55 -14.44
C GLN A 377 0.57 7.73 -15.33
N ALA A 378 -0.13 7.47 -16.43
CA ALA A 378 -0.60 8.52 -17.33
C ALA A 378 -1.54 9.52 -16.64
N TRP A 379 -2.41 9.03 -15.73
CA TRP A 379 -3.24 9.90 -14.91
C TRP A 379 -2.41 10.75 -13.96
N SER A 380 -1.44 10.16 -13.26
CA SER A 380 -0.50 10.89 -12.40
C SER A 380 0.26 11.97 -13.18
N ASP A 381 0.73 11.65 -14.39
CA ASP A 381 1.51 12.57 -15.24
C ASP A 381 0.62 13.69 -15.83
N ALA A 382 -0.68 13.43 -16.02
CA ALA A 382 -1.63 14.42 -16.51
C ALA A 382 -2.10 15.42 -15.44
N LEU A 383 -1.92 15.11 -14.15
CA LEU A 383 -2.30 16.01 -13.06
C LEU A 383 -1.45 17.27 -13.07
N ARG A 384 -2.07 18.41 -13.38
CA ARG A 384 -1.46 19.74 -13.25
C ARG A 384 -1.95 20.41 -11.98
N ILE A 385 -1.05 20.59 -11.02
CA ILE A 385 -1.33 21.37 -9.82
C ILE A 385 -1.13 22.85 -10.15
N THR A 386 -2.15 23.66 -9.89
CA THR A 386 -2.09 25.12 -10.03
C THR A 386 -2.29 25.80 -8.68
N ASN A 387 -1.75 27.00 -8.52
CA ASN A 387 -1.98 27.82 -7.33
C ASN A 387 -3.39 28.45 -7.35
N THR A 388 -3.75 29.23 -6.33
CA THR A 388 -5.07 29.89 -6.23
C THR A 388 -5.36 30.87 -7.37
N ASP A 389 -4.32 31.31 -8.08
CA ASP A 389 -4.42 32.25 -9.20
C ASP A 389 -4.45 31.51 -10.56
N GLY A 390 -4.43 30.17 -10.55
CA GLY A 390 -4.43 29.33 -11.75
C GLY A 390 -3.07 29.17 -12.41
N GLU A 391 -2.00 29.62 -11.76
CA GLU A 391 -0.62 29.55 -12.27
C GLU A 391 0.03 28.21 -11.92
N GLU A 392 1.04 27.80 -12.69
CA GLU A 392 1.77 26.55 -12.45
C GLU A 392 2.50 26.58 -11.10
N LEU A 393 2.34 25.52 -10.30
CA LEU A 393 2.98 25.42 -9.01
C LEU A 393 4.48 25.11 -9.16
N VAL A 394 5.31 26.12 -8.92
CA VAL A 394 6.78 26.06 -8.99
C VAL A 394 7.33 26.74 -7.75
N ILE A 395 8.22 26.08 -6.99
CA ILE A 395 8.97 26.80 -5.95
C ILE A 395 9.95 27.73 -6.67
N ALA A 396 9.64 29.02 -6.62
CA ALA A 396 10.38 30.07 -7.26
C ALA A 396 11.03 30.93 -6.18
N LEU A 397 12.35 30.93 -6.14
CA LEU A 397 13.18 31.58 -5.13
C LEU A 397 14.04 32.65 -5.78
N ALA A 398 14.03 33.86 -5.23
CA ALA A 398 14.99 34.91 -5.57
C ALA A 398 15.89 35.19 -4.37
N VAL A 399 17.21 35.13 -4.60
CA VAL A 399 18.23 35.37 -3.59
C VAL A 399 18.88 36.73 -3.80
N TYR A 400 18.97 37.50 -2.73
CA TYR A 400 19.58 38.81 -2.70
C TYR A 400 20.64 38.90 -1.61
N LYS A 401 21.71 39.64 -1.89
CA LYS A 401 22.71 40.03 -0.88
C LYS A 401 22.23 41.28 -0.16
N ALA A 402 22.12 41.21 1.16
CA ALA A 402 21.70 42.30 2.03
C ALA A 402 22.92 42.93 2.72
N GLY A 403 23.18 44.21 2.46
CA GLY A 403 24.32 44.92 3.06
C GLY A 403 24.13 45.35 4.52
N ASP A 404 22.89 45.68 4.93
CA ASP A 404 22.57 46.14 6.29
C ASP A 404 21.23 45.53 6.74
N GLN A 405 21.32 44.46 7.52
CA GLN A 405 20.19 43.65 7.95
C GLN A 405 19.20 44.43 8.82
N ASN A 406 19.67 45.36 9.65
CA ASN A 406 18.82 46.13 10.58
C ASN A 406 18.03 47.24 9.86
N SER A 407 18.63 47.86 8.85
CA SER A 407 17.93 48.84 8.01
C SER A 407 16.89 48.15 7.12
N LEU A 408 17.27 46.99 6.55
CA LEU A 408 16.39 46.19 5.70
C LEU A 408 15.19 45.63 6.48
N SER A 409 15.40 45.11 7.69
CA SER A 409 14.30 44.60 8.51
C SER A 409 13.29 45.69 8.87
N ARG A 410 13.76 46.90 9.22
CA ARG A 410 12.90 48.05 9.50
C ARG A 410 12.10 48.46 8.27
N ALA A 411 12.75 48.56 7.11
CA ALA A 411 12.07 48.94 5.86
C ALA A 411 11.01 47.91 5.44
N LEU A 412 11.26 46.61 5.63
CA LEU A 412 10.27 45.56 5.35
C LEU A 412 9.07 45.65 6.32
N ALA A 413 9.33 45.86 7.62
CA ALA A 413 8.29 46.01 8.62
C ALA A 413 7.43 47.29 8.44
N GLU A 414 8.06 48.40 8.05
CA GLU A 414 7.39 49.69 7.83
C GLU A 414 6.70 49.81 6.47
N SER A 415 6.85 48.81 5.59
CA SER A 415 6.27 48.82 4.24
C SER A 415 4.74 48.81 4.21
N GLY A 416 4.10 48.31 5.27
CA GLY A 416 2.64 48.13 5.37
C GLY A 416 2.06 47.09 4.40
N LYS A 417 2.90 46.41 3.62
CA LYS A 417 2.51 45.39 2.63
C LYS A 417 2.88 43.96 3.04
N LEU A 418 3.66 43.82 4.11
CA LEU A 418 4.19 42.56 4.62
C LEU A 418 3.79 42.40 6.09
N GLU A 419 3.39 41.19 6.47
CA GLU A 419 3.16 40.84 7.88
C GLU A 419 4.38 40.10 8.43
N ALA A 420 4.83 40.44 9.63
CA ALA A 420 5.95 39.75 10.28
C ALA A 420 5.48 38.40 10.85
N GLU A 421 6.25 37.34 10.61
CA GLU A 421 6.02 35.99 11.15
C GLU A 421 7.07 35.74 12.27
N ASP A 422 6.68 35.12 13.38
CA ASP A 422 7.45 35.07 14.64
C ASP A 422 8.97 34.80 14.49
N HIS A 423 9.73 35.46 15.38
CA HIS A 423 11.18 35.38 15.48
C HIS A 423 11.60 34.00 16.04
N ASP A 424 12.06 33.10 15.19
CA ASP A 424 12.81 31.91 15.63
C ASP A 424 14.33 32.19 15.60
N ALA A 425 15.14 31.32 16.20
CA ALA A 425 16.60 31.44 16.32
C ALA A 425 17.39 31.52 14.99
N ILE A 426 16.70 31.47 13.84
CA ILE A 426 17.27 31.27 12.49
C ILE A 426 17.20 32.56 11.63
N GLY A 427 16.44 33.59 12.02
CA GLY A 427 16.38 34.85 11.28
C GLY A 427 15.01 35.53 11.31
N LEU A 428 14.88 36.64 10.58
CA LEU A 428 13.63 37.40 10.45
C LEU A 428 12.79 36.85 9.29
N ARG A 429 11.47 36.69 9.50
CA ARG A 429 10.53 36.20 8.48
C ARG A 429 9.35 37.16 8.29
N PHE A 430 8.93 37.30 7.04
CA PHE A 430 7.78 38.09 6.64
C PHE A 430 6.94 37.29 5.62
N VAL A 431 5.64 37.53 5.62
CA VAL A 431 4.71 36.97 4.65
C VAL A 431 4.03 38.09 3.86
N TRP A 432 3.87 37.86 2.56
CA TRP A 432 3.08 38.71 1.67
C TRP A 432 1.74 38.03 1.42
N LEU A 433 0.64 38.71 1.76
CA LEU A 433 -0.72 38.19 1.65
C LEU A 433 -1.53 38.95 0.59
N ASN A 434 -2.51 38.27 -0.02
CA ASN A 434 -3.58 38.92 -0.80
C ASN A 434 -4.77 39.34 0.08
N GLU A 435 -5.81 39.91 -0.53
CA GLU A 435 -7.04 40.35 0.16
C GLU A 435 -7.76 39.21 0.91
N ASP A 436 -7.70 37.99 0.37
CA ASP A 436 -8.27 36.78 0.97
C ASP A 436 -7.34 36.11 2.00
N ARG A 437 -6.29 36.80 2.45
CA ARG A 437 -5.24 36.29 3.34
C ARG A 437 -4.50 35.05 2.84
N THR A 438 -4.47 34.82 1.54
CA THR A 438 -3.64 33.79 0.91
C THR A 438 -2.19 34.24 0.89
N VAL A 439 -1.28 33.35 1.29
CA VAL A 439 0.17 33.60 1.23
C VAL A 439 0.65 33.59 -0.23
N LEU A 440 1.07 34.75 -0.71
CA LEU A 440 1.65 34.95 -2.04
C LEU A 440 3.16 34.70 -2.05
N ALA A 441 3.85 35.13 -1.00
CA ALA A 441 5.29 34.95 -0.84
C ALA A 441 5.71 34.85 0.63
N ARG A 442 6.83 34.15 0.86
CA ARG A 442 7.58 34.20 2.11
C ARG A 442 8.91 34.89 1.89
N ILE A 443 9.27 35.78 2.80
CA ILE A 443 10.53 36.52 2.76
C ILE A 443 11.31 36.19 4.03
N SER A 444 12.51 35.63 3.89
CA SER A 444 13.39 35.35 5.02
C SER A 444 14.69 36.14 4.90
N LEU A 445 15.15 36.69 6.02
CA LEU A 445 16.38 37.46 6.13
C LEU A 445 17.28 36.85 7.21
N ALA A 446 18.37 36.22 6.76
CA ALA A 446 19.35 35.54 7.60
C ALA A 446 20.76 35.65 6.98
N ASP A 447 21.81 35.70 7.80
CA ASP A 447 23.22 35.66 7.36
C ASP A 447 23.62 36.67 6.26
N GLY A 448 22.98 37.84 6.22
CA GLY A 448 23.22 38.85 5.19
C GLY A 448 22.65 38.48 3.80
N GLU A 449 21.74 37.51 3.73
CA GLU A 449 20.97 37.15 2.55
C GLU A 449 19.47 37.39 2.77
N LEU A 450 18.80 37.96 1.78
CA LEU A 450 17.35 37.99 1.70
C LEU A 450 16.88 36.98 0.66
N ARG A 451 15.93 36.14 1.04
CA ARG A 451 15.32 35.13 0.20
C ARG A 451 13.84 35.43 0.05
N LEU A 452 13.38 35.57 -1.19
CA LEU A 452 11.98 35.70 -1.56
C LEU A 452 11.54 34.39 -2.19
N GLU A 453 10.70 33.63 -1.50
CA GLU A 453 10.17 32.35 -1.93
C GLU A 453 8.69 32.47 -2.28
N THR A 454 8.31 31.94 -3.43
CA THR A 454 6.95 31.95 -3.97
C THR A 454 6.62 30.59 -4.59
N ASN A 455 5.35 30.33 -4.84
CA ASN A 455 4.88 29.08 -5.47
C ASN A 455 4.51 29.25 -6.96
N SER A 456 4.91 30.36 -7.60
CA SER A 456 4.81 30.56 -9.05
C SER A 456 5.85 31.58 -9.55
N ARG A 457 6.17 31.54 -10.86
CA ARG A 457 7.15 32.47 -11.47
C ARG A 457 6.61 33.89 -11.52
N GLU A 458 5.31 34.02 -11.74
CA GLU A 458 4.55 35.25 -11.83
C GLU A 458 4.52 35.96 -10.48
N ARG A 459 4.21 35.24 -9.38
CA ARG A 459 4.29 35.77 -8.02
C ARG A 459 5.72 36.16 -7.65
N LEU A 460 6.74 35.42 -8.13
CA LEU A 460 8.13 35.83 -7.92
C LEU A 460 8.38 37.19 -8.58
N ALA A 461 8.03 37.36 -9.86
CA ALA A 461 8.22 38.61 -10.58
C ALA A 461 7.54 39.80 -9.88
N GLN A 462 6.29 39.61 -9.44
CA GLN A 462 5.55 40.62 -8.67
C GLN A 462 6.22 40.90 -7.31
N GLY A 463 6.68 39.87 -6.62
CA GLY A 463 7.40 40.02 -5.34
C GLY A 463 8.73 40.76 -5.50
N LYS A 464 9.43 40.61 -6.63
CA LYS A 464 10.63 41.40 -6.93
C LYS A 464 10.30 42.88 -7.14
N GLU A 465 9.21 43.16 -7.85
CA GLU A 465 8.73 44.53 -8.03
C GLU A 465 8.31 45.15 -6.70
N LEU A 466 7.64 44.38 -5.84
CA LEU A 466 7.31 44.77 -4.48
C LEU A 466 8.58 45.14 -3.68
N LEU A 467 9.60 44.28 -3.67
CA LEU A 467 10.88 44.56 -2.99
C LEU A 467 11.61 45.78 -3.58
N GLY A 468 11.55 45.97 -4.89
CA GLY A 468 12.09 47.15 -5.56
C GLY A 468 11.39 48.45 -5.14
N GLY A 469 10.07 48.39 -4.97
CA GLY A 469 9.24 49.52 -4.55
C GLY A 469 9.40 49.93 -3.07
N ILE A 470 9.94 49.05 -2.22
CA ILE A 470 10.21 49.33 -0.80
C ILE A 470 11.48 50.22 -0.62
N GLY A 471 12.23 50.51 -1.69
CA GLY A 471 13.32 51.49 -1.66
C GLY A 471 14.61 50.98 -0.99
N LEU A 472 14.86 49.68 -1.10
CA LEU A 472 15.96 48.97 -0.45
C LEU A 472 17.28 49.21 -1.19
N THR A 473 17.90 50.37 -0.96
CA THR A 473 19.12 50.87 -1.64
C THR A 473 20.38 50.01 -1.50
N LYS A 474 20.33 48.87 -0.79
CA LYS A 474 21.46 47.95 -0.59
C LYS A 474 21.14 46.47 -0.88
N LEU A 475 20.04 46.16 -1.57
CA LEU A 475 19.78 44.80 -2.06
C LEU A 475 20.40 44.59 -3.43
N VAL A 476 21.29 43.62 -3.55
CA VAL A 476 21.85 43.19 -4.84
C VAL A 476 21.26 41.83 -5.16
N HIS A 477 20.51 41.74 -6.26
CA HIS A 477 20.00 40.45 -6.75
C HIS A 477 21.17 39.56 -7.17
N VAL A 478 21.18 38.31 -6.69
CA VAL A 478 22.25 37.35 -6.93
C VAL A 478 21.82 36.33 -7.98
N ARG A 479 20.67 35.66 -7.75
CA ARG A 479 20.17 34.59 -8.61
C ARG A 479 18.69 34.31 -8.39
N ASP A 480 18.09 33.65 -9.38
CA ASP A 480 16.79 32.99 -9.27
C ASP A 480 16.96 31.48 -9.36
N GLU A 481 16.14 30.78 -8.59
CA GLU A 481 16.03 29.33 -8.59
C GLU A 481 14.57 28.95 -8.81
N PHE A 482 14.36 27.93 -9.64
CA PHE A 482 13.05 27.39 -9.90
C PHE A 482 13.12 25.88 -9.72
N GLN A 483 12.21 25.34 -8.90
CA GLN A 483 12.03 23.90 -8.72
C GLN A 483 10.60 23.56 -9.09
N SER A 484 10.45 22.73 -10.11
CA SER A 484 9.16 22.24 -10.56
C SER A 484 8.50 21.33 -9.52
N ALA A 485 7.18 21.19 -9.58
CA ALA A 485 6.46 20.21 -8.76
C ALA A 485 6.99 18.77 -8.95
N GLU A 486 7.44 18.43 -10.17
CA GLU A 486 8.04 17.14 -10.50
C GLU A 486 9.35 16.89 -9.76
N GLU A 487 10.26 17.87 -9.78
CA GLU A 487 11.55 17.79 -9.06
C GLU A 487 11.35 17.71 -7.55
N LEU A 488 10.34 18.39 -7.01
CA LEU A 488 9.97 18.33 -5.61
C LEU A 488 9.39 16.96 -5.23
N LYS A 489 8.54 16.37 -6.08
CA LYS A 489 8.02 15.01 -5.89
C LYS A 489 9.15 13.99 -5.91
N GLN A 490 10.07 14.09 -6.87
CA GLN A 490 11.24 13.22 -6.94
C GLN A 490 12.17 13.38 -5.73
N LYS A 491 12.40 14.62 -5.28
CA LYS A 491 13.20 14.88 -4.09
C LYS A 491 12.52 14.33 -2.83
N ALA A 492 11.22 14.57 -2.65
CA ALA A 492 10.47 14.04 -1.51
C ALA A 492 10.45 12.50 -1.49
N GLN A 493 10.34 11.85 -2.65
CA GLN A 493 10.47 10.40 -2.76
C GLN A 493 11.85 9.90 -2.35
N ARG A 494 12.93 10.60 -2.75
CA ARG A 494 14.30 10.27 -2.31
C ARG A 494 14.50 10.53 -0.82
N ASP A 495 14.05 11.67 -0.31
CA ASP A 495 14.14 12.03 1.10
C ASP A 495 13.36 11.02 1.98
N MET A 496 12.22 10.51 1.51
CA MET A 496 11.48 9.40 2.15
C MET A 496 12.24 8.07 2.11
N GLN A 497 12.90 7.75 1.00
CA GLN A 497 13.75 6.55 0.88
C GLN A 497 15.02 6.65 1.75
N GLU A 498 15.54 7.86 1.97
CA GLU A 498 16.71 8.16 2.78
C GLU A 498 16.38 8.45 4.26
N GLY A 499 15.10 8.36 4.66
CA GLY A 499 14.66 8.54 6.05
C GLY A 499 14.80 9.98 6.58
N VAL A 500 14.91 10.97 5.70
CA VAL A 500 15.04 12.38 6.08
C VAL A 500 13.66 12.96 6.39
N VAL A 501 13.29 13.00 7.68
CA VAL A 501 12.03 13.62 8.12
C VAL A 501 12.27 15.12 8.37
N PRO A 502 11.63 16.03 7.61
CA PRO A 502 11.70 17.46 7.92
C PRO A 502 10.95 17.75 9.22
N ILE A 503 11.67 18.17 10.26
CA ILE A 503 11.09 18.60 11.55
C ILE A 503 10.29 19.89 11.31
N ARG A 504 8.96 19.81 11.23
CA ARG A 504 8.07 20.96 11.33
C ARG A 504 7.62 21.09 12.78
N LYS A 505 7.64 22.31 13.34
CA LYS A 505 6.93 22.61 14.60
C LYS A 505 5.43 22.49 14.31
N GLU A 506 4.84 21.37 14.66
CA GLU A 506 3.41 21.13 14.53
C GLU A 506 2.66 21.79 15.68
N LEU A 507 1.50 22.37 15.37
CA LEU A 507 0.51 22.72 16.39
C LEU A 507 0.05 21.42 17.08
N PRO A 508 -0.42 21.46 18.33
CA PRO A 508 -0.99 20.28 18.98
C PRO A 508 -2.07 19.64 18.08
N ASP A 509 -1.97 18.33 17.87
CA ASP A 509 -2.81 17.51 16.99
C ASP A 509 -4.31 17.83 17.07
N GLU A 510 -4.83 18.07 18.28
CA GLU A 510 -6.25 18.27 18.52
C GLU A 510 -6.77 19.59 17.91
N SER A 511 -6.02 20.69 18.05
CA SER A 511 -6.40 21.99 17.50
C SER A 511 -6.33 22.01 15.97
N GLN A 512 -5.35 21.31 15.37
CA GLN A 512 -5.28 21.16 13.92
C GLN A 512 -6.45 20.32 13.39
N ARG A 513 -6.77 19.22 14.07
CA ARG A 513 -7.90 18.35 13.67
C ARG A 513 -9.22 19.10 13.70
N GLN A 514 -9.45 19.92 14.74
CA GLN A 514 -10.66 20.74 14.84
C GLN A 514 -10.75 21.76 13.70
N LEU A 515 -9.67 22.50 13.43
CA LEU A 515 -9.65 23.50 12.35
C LEU A 515 -9.92 22.89 10.98
N ILE A 516 -9.30 21.73 10.68
CA ILE A 516 -9.52 21.01 9.41
C ILE A 516 -10.98 20.54 9.33
N SER A 517 -11.54 20.02 10.43
CA SER A 517 -12.94 19.59 10.46
C SER A 517 -13.91 20.73 10.19
N GLU A 518 -13.71 21.89 10.83
CA GLU A 518 -14.54 23.09 10.62
C GLU A 518 -14.44 23.58 9.17
N TYR A 519 -13.22 23.63 8.63
CA TYR A 519 -13.00 23.98 7.22
C TYR A 519 -13.72 23.02 6.25
N LEU A 520 -13.65 21.70 6.49
CA LEU A 520 -14.31 20.71 5.64
C LEU A 520 -15.83 20.84 5.69
N GLU A 521 -16.42 21.09 6.86
CA GLU A 521 -17.86 21.34 7.00
C GLU A 521 -18.28 22.59 6.21
N ASP A 522 -17.55 23.70 6.34
CA ASP A 522 -17.82 24.93 5.59
C ASP A 522 -17.66 24.76 4.08
N TYR A 523 -16.65 24.00 3.65
CA TYR A 523 -16.41 23.68 2.25
C TYR A 523 -17.55 22.85 1.66
N TYR A 524 -17.87 21.71 2.28
CA TYR A 524 -18.92 20.81 1.79
C TYR A 524 -20.33 21.35 1.97
N ALA A 525 -20.55 22.34 2.85
CA ALA A 525 -21.82 23.06 2.93
C ALA A 525 -22.09 23.91 1.67
N LYS A 526 -21.05 24.51 1.09
CA LYS A 526 -21.14 25.34 -0.13
C LYS A 526 -21.09 24.50 -1.41
N TRP A 527 -20.43 23.34 -1.35
CA TRP A 527 -20.17 22.47 -2.50
C TRP A 527 -21.41 22.11 -3.36
N PRO A 528 -22.61 21.79 -2.80
CA PRO A 528 -23.81 21.50 -3.59
C PRO A 528 -24.24 22.60 -4.55
N ASP A 529 -23.82 23.84 -4.27
CA ASP A 529 -24.17 25.06 -5.00
C ASP A 529 -22.97 25.61 -5.81
N THR A 530 -21.83 24.91 -5.79
CA THR A 530 -20.64 25.24 -6.58
C THR A 530 -20.73 24.60 -7.97
N LYS A 531 -20.42 25.37 -9.01
CA LYS A 531 -20.38 24.85 -10.40
C LYS A 531 -19.16 23.96 -10.60
N LEU A 532 -19.39 22.76 -11.12
CA LEU A 532 -18.33 21.77 -11.32
C LEU A 532 -18.05 21.57 -12.82
N PRO A 533 -16.78 21.61 -13.26
CA PRO A 533 -16.42 21.28 -14.64
C PRO A 533 -16.88 19.88 -15.05
N GLY A 534 -16.77 18.90 -14.15
CA GLY A 534 -17.20 17.51 -14.37
C GLY A 534 -18.71 17.32 -14.58
N LEU A 535 -19.53 18.33 -14.27
CA LEU A 535 -20.98 18.35 -14.53
C LEU A 535 -21.35 19.30 -15.69
N GLY A 536 -20.37 19.63 -16.55
CA GLY A 536 -20.56 20.58 -17.65
C GLY A 536 -20.85 22.01 -17.15
N GLY A 537 -20.28 22.41 -16.02
CA GLY A 537 -20.47 23.73 -15.42
C GLY A 537 -21.79 23.91 -14.65
N LYS A 538 -22.53 22.83 -14.42
CA LYS A 538 -23.70 22.80 -13.53
C LYS A 538 -23.30 22.61 -12.08
N THR A 539 -24.18 23.00 -11.17
CA THR A 539 -24.07 22.65 -9.75
C THR A 539 -24.55 21.22 -9.49
N PRO A 540 -24.07 20.55 -8.43
CA PRO A 540 -24.63 19.26 -7.98
C PRO A 540 -26.15 19.26 -7.82
N ARG A 541 -26.75 20.32 -7.26
CA ARG A 541 -28.22 20.42 -7.14
C ARG A 541 -28.94 20.46 -8.48
N GLU A 542 -28.36 21.10 -9.48
CA GLU A 542 -28.93 21.14 -10.83
C GLU A 542 -28.80 19.79 -11.52
N ALA A 543 -27.63 19.14 -11.42
CA ALA A 543 -27.38 17.82 -12.00
C ALA A 543 -28.33 16.76 -11.43
N ALA A 544 -28.58 16.80 -10.12
CA ALA A 544 -29.50 15.90 -9.42
C ALA A 544 -30.95 15.92 -9.93
N ARG A 545 -31.37 16.94 -10.69
CA ARG A 545 -32.74 17.03 -11.22
C ARG A 545 -32.99 16.09 -12.41
N SER A 546 -31.94 15.75 -13.15
CA SER A 546 -32.03 14.91 -14.36
C SER A 546 -31.53 13.48 -14.12
N ALA A 547 -32.08 12.48 -14.82
CA ALA A 547 -31.60 11.10 -14.69
C ALA A 547 -30.12 10.94 -15.09
N ALA A 548 -29.71 11.54 -16.22
CA ALA A 548 -28.32 11.52 -16.68
C ALA A 548 -27.39 12.26 -15.70
N GLY A 549 -27.74 13.48 -15.29
CA GLY A 549 -26.94 14.25 -14.33
C GLY A 549 -26.87 13.61 -12.94
N ARG A 550 -27.87 12.83 -12.52
CA ARG A 550 -27.78 12.03 -11.27
C ARG A 550 -26.69 10.97 -11.37
N LEU A 551 -26.55 10.30 -12.52
CA LEU A 551 -25.53 9.27 -12.69
C LEU A 551 -24.12 9.88 -12.65
N GLU A 552 -23.91 10.99 -13.36
CA GLU A 552 -22.65 11.75 -13.32
C GLU A 552 -22.34 12.25 -11.90
N LEU A 553 -23.34 12.76 -11.19
CA LEU A 553 -23.18 13.23 -9.81
C LEU A 553 -22.88 12.09 -8.83
N ILE A 554 -23.53 10.93 -8.96
CA ILE A 554 -23.25 9.76 -8.12
C ILE A 554 -21.81 9.30 -8.30
N ASP A 555 -21.30 9.30 -9.53
CA ASP A 555 -19.91 8.92 -9.80
C ASP A 555 -18.90 9.84 -9.10
N ILE A 556 -19.14 11.16 -9.17
CA ILE A 556 -18.36 12.16 -8.43
C ILE A 556 -18.46 11.93 -6.91
N LEU A 557 -19.65 11.66 -6.39
CA LEU A 557 -19.85 11.39 -4.95
C LEU A 557 -19.10 10.13 -4.51
N HIS A 558 -19.04 9.09 -5.33
CA HIS A 558 -18.23 7.90 -5.03
C HIS A 558 -16.73 8.24 -5.01
N THR A 559 -16.23 9.11 -5.88
CA THR A 559 -14.83 9.59 -5.82
C THR A 559 -14.55 10.37 -4.54
N ILE A 560 -15.45 11.26 -4.13
CA ILE A 560 -15.30 12.00 -2.87
C ILE A 560 -15.34 11.02 -1.69
N GLU A 561 -16.31 10.11 -1.65
CA GLU A 561 -16.46 9.11 -0.59
C GLU A 561 -15.23 8.20 -0.50
N ASN A 562 -14.68 7.73 -1.63
CA ASN A 562 -13.45 6.95 -1.66
C ASN A 562 -12.29 7.73 -1.04
N GLY A 563 -12.12 9.00 -1.42
CA GLY A 563 -11.07 9.87 -0.88
C GLY A 563 -11.21 10.11 0.63
N GLU A 564 -12.42 10.38 1.13
CA GLU A 564 -12.67 10.57 2.56
C GLU A 564 -12.48 9.28 3.37
N GLU A 565 -12.90 8.12 2.85
CA GLU A 565 -12.66 6.82 3.50
C GLU A 565 -11.17 6.46 3.54
N ARG A 566 -10.39 6.79 2.49
CA ARG A 566 -8.93 6.61 2.51
C ARG A 566 -8.26 7.50 3.55
N LYS A 567 -8.68 8.77 3.68
CA LYS A 567 -8.21 9.66 4.74
C LYS A 567 -8.50 9.06 6.12
N ARG A 568 -9.73 8.56 6.32
CA ARG A 568 -10.14 7.90 7.57
C ARG A 568 -9.27 6.69 7.88
N LEU A 569 -9.00 5.83 6.89
CA LEU A 569 -8.15 4.65 7.05
C LEU A 569 -6.70 5.02 7.41
N ALA A 570 -6.19 6.13 6.86
CA ALA A 570 -4.87 6.68 7.17
C ALA A 570 -4.81 7.47 8.50
N GLY A 571 -5.91 7.53 9.26
CA GLY A 571 -5.97 8.28 10.53
C GLY A 571 -6.07 9.81 10.38
N HIS A 572 -6.28 10.31 9.16
CA HIS A 572 -6.49 11.74 8.89
C HIS A 572 -7.96 12.16 9.16
N VAL A 573 -8.16 13.46 9.38
CA VAL A 573 -9.51 14.04 9.46
C VAL A 573 -10.24 13.82 8.13
N SER A 574 -11.46 13.29 8.23
CA SER A 574 -12.31 12.96 7.09
C SER A 574 -13.72 13.52 7.29
N TYR A 575 -14.39 13.82 6.18
CA TYR A 575 -15.74 14.34 6.18
C TYR A 575 -16.78 13.22 6.02
N GLY A 576 -17.83 13.27 6.83
CA GLY A 576 -18.96 12.34 6.77
C GLY A 576 -19.86 12.58 5.55
N ILE A 577 -19.57 11.89 4.44
CA ILE A 577 -20.25 12.07 3.14
C ILE A 577 -21.78 11.89 3.19
N ALA A 578 -22.31 11.16 4.17
CA ALA A 578 -23.76 10.93 4.32
C ALA A 578 -24.58 12.23 4.38
N LYS A 579 -24.02 13.29 4.99
CA LYS A 579 -24.63 14.63 5.01
C LYS A 579 -24.76 15.22 3.61
N LEU A 580 -23.77 14.97 2.75
CA LEU A 580 -23.73 15.47 1.38
C LEU A 580 -24.79 14.80 0.50
N TYR A 581 -24.94 13.47 0.60
CA TYR A 581 -26.02 12.73 -0.06
C TYR A 581 -27.40 13.27 0.36
N ALA A 582 -27.61 13.45 1.66
CA ALA A 582 -28.86 13.98 2.20
C ALA A 582 -29.15 15.41 1.69
N ALA A 583 -28.15 16.28 1.66
CA ALA A 583 -28.27 17.65 1.15
C ALA A 583 -28.67 17.72 -0.34
N LEU A 584 -28.35 16.67 -1.11
CA LEU A 584 -28.68 16.53 -2.54
C LEU A 584 -29.99 15.75 -2.79
N GLY A 585 -30.64 15.24 -1.74
CA GLY A 585 -31.84 14.41 -1.86
C GLY A 585 -31.57 13.04 -2.51
N LEU A 586 -30.34 12.53 -2.35
CA LEU A 586 -29.90 11.25 -2.89
C LEU A 586 -29.78 10.22 -1.76
N ASN A 587 -30.05 8.95 -2.08
CA ASN A 587 -29.76 7.86 -1.16
C ASN A 587 -28.33 7.38 -1.40
N ARG A 588 -27.57 7.21 -0.32
CA ARG A 588 -26.30 6.49 -0.37
C ARG A 588 -26.62 5.02 -0.69
N VAL A 589 -26.18 4.56 -1.85
CA VAL A 589 -26.44 3.19 -2.36
C VAL A 589 -25.50 2.20 -1.70
#